data_AF-A0A094LBG0-F1
#
_entry.id   AF-A0A094LBG0-F1
#
_cell.length_a   1.000
_cell.length_b   1.000
_cell.length_c   1.000
_cell.angle_alpha   90.00
_cell.angle_beta   90.00
_cell.angle_gamma   90.00
#
_symmetry.space_group_name_H-M   'P 1'
#
loop_
_entity.id
_entity.type
_entity.pdbx_description
1 polymer ?
#
loop_
_entity_poly.entity_id
_entity_poly.type
_entity_poly.pdbx_seq_one_letter_code
_entity_poly.pdbx_strand_id
1 'polypeptide(L)'
;MKSDSCVGGRKIVLCDRFIDSSLAYQGVARGLGIDEILAINAFAIENWMPTLTIYFDIDPALGLARIRENGLREVNRLDLEELAFHERVRDGYMMLLDRFPNRIKK
;
A
#
# COMPACT_ATOMS: atom_id res chain seq x y z
N MET A 1 -1.59 -4.58 16.61
CA MET A 1 -0.83 -3.40 17.08
C MET A 1 -1.82 -2.52 17.83
N LYS A 2 -1.92 -2.66 19.15
CA LYS A 2 -2.79 -1.78 19.95
C LYS A 2 -2.13 -0.40 19.98
N SER A 3 -2.71 0.57 19.29
CA SER A 3 -2.25 1.97 19.24
C SER A 3 -2.42 2.71 20.58
N ASP A 4 -3.07 2.10 21.56
CA ASP A 4 -3.33 2.71 22.87
C ASP A 4 -2.07 3.00 23.71
N SER A 5 -0.91 2.42 23.38
CA SER A 5 0.34 2.75 24.08
C SER A 5 0.99 4.06 23.61
N CYS A 6 0.41 4.75 22.62
CA CYS A 6 0.94 6.01 22.10
C CYS A 6 0.12 7.25 22.49
N VAL A 7 -1.03 7.10 23.16
CA VAL A 7 -1.92 8.22 23.53
C VAL A 7 -1.53 8.82 24.89
N GLY A 8 -0.30 9.30 24.98
CA GLY A 8 0.21 10.13 26.09
C GLY A 8 0.80 11.47 25.62
N GLY A 9 0.74 11.76 24.32
CA GLY A 9 1.24 12.99 23.70
C GLY A 9 1.00 12.97 22.19
N ARG A 10 0.95 14.14 21.54
CA ARG A 10 0.78 14.25 20.08
C ARG A 10 2.01 13.68 19.35
N LYS A 11 2.04 12.36 19.15
CA LYS A 11 3.08 11.67 18.37
C LYS A 11 2.56 11.43 16.96
N ILE A 12 3.41 11.69 15.97
CA ILE A 12 3.17 11.31 14.59
C ILE A 12 3.72 9.90 14.39
N VAL A 13 2.90 9.00 13.87
CA VAL A 13 3.32 7.64 13.51
C VAL A 13 3.54 7.60 12.00
N LEU A 14 4.77 7.29 11.60
CA LEU A 14 5.10 7.00 10.21
C LEU A 14 5.08 5.48 10.03
N CYS A 15 4.26 5.02 9.10
CA CYS A 15 4.10 3.61 8.80
C CYS A 15 4.46 3.38 7.33
N ASP A 16 5.50 2.57 7.08
CA ASP A 16 5.82 2.12 5.72
C ASP A 16 4.83 1.01 5.34
N ARG A 17 3.86 1.39 4.50
CA ARG A 17 2.71 0.60 4.05
C ARG A 17 1.65 0.32 5.13
N PHE A 18 0.40 0.29 4.70
CA PHE A 18 -0.77 -0.06 5.52
C PHE A 18 -1.82 -0.75 4.63
N ILE A 19 -3.10 -0.70 4.99
CA ILE A 19 -4.20 -1.35 4.28
C ILE A 19 -4.27 -1.01 2.78
N ASP A 20 -3.91 0.21 2.39
CA ASP A 20 -3.89 0.62 0.98
C ASP A 20 -3.02 -0.31 0.11
N SER A 21 -1.93 -0.85 0.67
CA SER A 21 -1.12 -1.86 -0.02
C SER A 21 -1.86 -3.18 -0.20
N SER A 22 -2.62 -3.64 0.79
CA SER A 22 -3.43 -4.85 0.64
C SER A 22 -4.49 -4.66 -0.45
N LEU A 23 -5.13 -3.50 -0.51
CA LEU A 23 -6.14 -3.19 -1.54
C LEU A 23 -5.53 -3.21 -2.95
N ALA A 24 -4.39 -2.55 -3.16
CA ALA A 24 -3.74 -2.50 -4.47
C ALA A 24 -3.19 -3.87 -4.90
N TYR A 25 -2.47 -4.57 -4.02
CA TYR A 25 -1.83 -5.84 -4.36
C TYR A 25 -2.83 -6.98 -4.44
N GLN A 26 -3.68 -7.14 -3.43
CA GLN A 26 -4.58 -8.30 -3.34
C GLN A 26 -5.91 -8.02 -4.02
N GLY A 27 -6.49 -6.84 -3.76
CA GLY A 27 -7.78 -6.46 -4.32
C GLY A 27 -7.73 -6.28 -5.83
N VAL A 28 -6.71 -5.56 -6.34
CA VAL A 28 -6.59 -5.26 -7.77
C VAL A 28 -5.62 -6.22 -8.47
N ALA A 29 -4.33 -6.22 -8.11
CA ALA A 29 -3.33 -6.93 -8.90
C ALA A 29 -3.51 -8.47 -8.91
N ARG A 30 -4.13 -9.02 -7.86
CA ARG A 30 -4.55 -10.44 -7.78
C ARG A 30 -6.05 -10.66 -7.98
N GLY A 31 -6.83 -9.61 -8.22
CA GLY A 31 -8.24 -9.70 -8.59
C GLY A 31 -9.17 -10.23 -7.49
N LEU A 32 -8.83 -10.06 -6.21
CA LEU A 32 -9.70 -10.48 -5.09
C LEU A 32 -10.81 -9.46 -4.78
N GLY A 33 -10.76 -8.28 -5.38
CA GLY A 33 -11.72 -7.19 -5.19
C GLY A 33 -11.35 -6.24 -4.04
N ILE A 34 -11.53 -4.94 -4.28
CA ILE A 34 -11.17 -3.90 -3.30
C ILE A 34 -12.10 -3.96 -2.09
N ASP A 35 -13.39 -4.18 -2.29
CA ASP A 35 -14.40 -4.15 -1.22
C ASP A 35 -14.26 -5.35 -0.29
N GLU A 36 -13.97 -6.53 -0.84
CA GLU A 36 -13.74 -7.77 -0.13
C GLU A 36 -12.50 -7.65 0.76
N ILE A 37 -11.39 -7.15 0.21
CA ILE A 37 -10.16 -6.94 0.99
C ILE A 37 -10.36 -5.84 2.04
N LEU A 38 -11.07 -4.76 1.71
CA LEU A 38 -11.37 -3.72 2.67
C LEU A 38 -12.22 -4.25 3.83
N ALA A 39 -13.25 -5.05 3.56
CA ALA A 39 -14.12 -5.63 4.58
C ALA A 39 -13.35 -6.56 5.54
N ILE A 40 -12.49 -7.43 5.00
CA ILE A 40 -11.67 -8.34 5.82
C ILE A 40 -10.70 -7.55 6.71
N ASN A 41 -10.06 -6.52 6.16
CA ASN A 41 -9.07 -5.74 6.90
C ASN A 41 -9.72 -4.77 7.89
N ALA A 42 -10.91 -4.23 7.59
CA ALA A 42 -11.66 -3.35 8.48
C ALA A 42 -11.94 -4.01 9.84
N PHE A 43 -12.25 -5.31 9.83
CA PHE A 43 -12.39 -6.11 11.05
C PHE A 43 -11.08 -6.19 11.85
N ALA A 44 -9.95 -6.46 11.18
CA ALA A 44 -8.65 -6.63 11.83
C ALA A 44 -8.09 -5.32 12.43
N ILE A 45 -8.44 -4.17 11.86
CA ILE A 45 -7.95 -2.85 12.30
C ILE A 45 -8.97 -2.09 13.15
N GLU A 46 -10.13 -2.68 13.48
CA GLU A 46 -11.22 -1.99 14.20
C GLU A 46 -11.61 -0.66 13.53
N ASN A 47 -11.59 -0.62 12.19
CA ASN A 47 -11.81 0.57 11.36
C ASN A 47 -10.79 1.74 11.54
N TRP A 48 -9.65 1.52 12.20
CA TRP A 48 -8.59 2.52 12.28
C TRP A 48 -7.86 2.69 10.95
N MET A 49 -8.17 3.79 10.26
CA MET A 49 -7.51 4.20 9.02
C MET A 49 -6.52 5.34 9.28
N PRO A 50 -5.42 5.44 8.50
CA PRO A 50 -4.49 6.55 8.60
C PRO A 50 -5.17 7.86 8.25
N THR A 51 -4.77 8.95 8.90
CA THR A 51 -5.27 10.29 8.60
C THR A 51 -4.75 10.83 7.27
N LEU A 52 -3.56 10.39 6.84
CA LEU A 52 -2.93 10.73 5.58
C LEU A 52 -2.12 9.52 5.07
N THR A 53 -2.28 9.20 3.79
CA THR A 53 -1.41 8.27 3.05
C THR A 53 -0.70 9.05 1.95
N ILE A 54 0.63 8.96 1.91
CA ILE A 54 1.44 9.53 0.83
C ILE A 54 1.81 8.38 -0.13
N TYR A 55 1.39 8.50 -1.38
CA TYR A 55 1.64 7.53 -2.43
C TYR A 55 2.71 8.03 -3.39
N PHE A 56 3.87 7.38 -3.36
CA PHE A 56 4.95 7.67 -4.29
C PHE A 56 4.71 6.96 -5.62
N ASP A 57 4.11 7.66 -6.59
CA ASP A 57 3.95 7.15 -7.95
C ASP A 57 5.30 7.07 -8.66
N ILE A 58 5.67 5.87 -9.08
CA ILE A 58 6.86 5.58 -9.85
C ILE A 58 6.49 4.67 -11.00
N ASP A 59 7.13 4.91 -12.15
CA ASP A 59 7.05 3.97 -13.26
C ASP A 59 7.54 2.58 -12.83
N PRO A 60 6.75 1.50 -13.02
CA PRO A 60 7.11 0.15 -12.58
C PRO A 60 8.44 -0.34 -13.15
N ALA A 61 8.75 -0.05 -14.41
CA ALA A 61 10.00 -0.47 -15.04
C ALA A 61 11.19 0.24 -14.39
N LEU A 62 11.07 1.54 -14.13
CA LEU A 62 12.08 2.31 -13.41
C LEU A 62 12.25 1.82 -11.96
N GLY A 63 11.14 1.49 -11.28
CA GLY A 63 11.16 0.92 -9.93
C GLY A 63 11.92 -0.41 -9.86
N LEU A 64 11.64 -1.31 -10.80
CA LEU A 64 12.33 -2.60 -10.92
C LEU A 64 13.82 -2.42 -11.26
N ALA A 65 14.17 -1.50 -12.15
CA ALA A 65 15.56 -1.18 -12.47
C ALA A 65 16.33 -0.73 -11.21
N ARG A 66 15.73 0.16 -10.40
CA ARG A 66 16.33 0.62 -9.13
C ARG A 66 16.52 -0.51 -8.11
N ILE A 67 15.61 -1.48 -8.04
CA ILE A 67 15.76 -2.64 -7.15
C ILE A 67 16.94 -3.51 -7.59
N ARG A 68 17.10 -3.73 -8.90
CA ARG A 68 18.22 -4.50 -9.45
C ARG A 68 19.58 -3.83 -9.23
N GLU A 69 19.65 -2.51 -9.31
CA GLU A 69 20.89 -1.75 -9.09
C GLU A 69 21.28 -1.66 -7.60
N ASN A 70 20.29 -1.57 -6.70
CA ASN A 70 20.52 -1.43 -5.26
C ASN A 70 20.73 -2.77 -4.56
N GLY A 71 21.69 -3.60 -5.01
CA GLY A 71 21.99 -4.98 -4.56
C GLY A 71 22.25 -5.21 -3.06
N LEU A 72 21.97 -4.23 -2.20
CA LEU A 72 21.92 -4.29 -0.74
C LEU A 72 20.52 -4.61 -0.18
N ARG A 73 19.46 -4.61 -1.00
CA ARG A 73 18.09 -4.87 -0.54
C ARG A 73 17.71 -6.34 -0.69
N GLU A 74 17.07 -6.90 0.34
CA GLU A 74 16.53 -8.26 0.31
C GLU A 74 15.44 -8.36 -0.77
N VAL A 75 15.68 -9.18 -1.80
CA VAL A 75 14.73 -9.44 -2.88
C VAL A 75 13.58 -10.25 -2.30
N ASN A 76 12.41 -9.63 -2.21
CA ASN A 76 11.24 -10.25 -1.64
C ASN A 76 10.41 -10.98 -2.71
N ARG A 77 9.49 -11.84 -2.27
CA ARG A 77 8.60 -12.61 -3.16
C ARG A 77 7.82 -11.73 -4.15
N LEU A 78 7.58 -10.46 -3.80
CA LEU A 78 6.88 -9.48 -4.64
C LEU A 78 7.78 -8.86 -5.72
N ASP A 79 9.10 -8.85 -5.53
CA ASP A 79 10.06 -8.33 -6.52
C ASP A 79 10.36 -9.34 -7.64
N LEU A 80 9.92 -10.59 -7.44
CA LEU A 80 9.98 -11.67 -8.43
C LEU A 80 8.75 -11.69 -9.35
N GLU A 81 7.75 -10.85 -9.08
CA GLU A 81 6.55 -10.75 -9.91
C GLU A 81 6.88 -9.99 -11.22
N GLU A 82 6.22 -10.38 -12.30
CA GLU A 82 6.44 -9.79 -13.63
C GLU A 82 6.11 -8.28 -13.67
N LEU A 83 6.71 -7.55 -14.62
CA LEU A 83 6.41 -6.12 -14.85
C LEU A 83 4.90 -5.84 -14.89
N ALA A 84 4.14 -6.71 -15.56
CA ALA A 84 2.69 -6.62 -15.66
C ALA A 84 1.97 -6.68 -14.30
N PHE A 85 2.52 -7.37 -13.30
CA PHE A 85 1.98 -7.35 -11.94
C PHE A 85 2.16 -5.99 -11.29
N HIS A 86 3.35 -5.40 -11.41
CA HIS A 86 3.63 -4.06 -10.86
C HIS A 86 2.82 -2.97 -11.55
N GLU A 87 2.54 -3.10 -12.84
CA GLU A 87 1.60 -2.23 -13.57
C GLU A 87 0.19 -2.31 -12.96
N ARG A 88 -0.34 -3.53 -12.75
CA ARG A 88 -1.65 -3.70 -12.10
C ARG A 88 -1.69 -3.16 -10.66
N VAL A 89 -0.58 -3.25 -9.93
CA VAL A 89 -0.47 -2.64 -8.59
C VAL A 89 -0.57 -1.12 -8.68
N ARG A 90 0.13 -0.51 -9.64
CA ARG A 90 0.05 0.94 -9.90
C ARG A 90 -1.37 1.35 -10.28
N ASP A 91 -2.03 0.62 -11.18
CA ASP A 91 -3.43 0.86 -11.54
C ASP A 91 -4.33 0.79 -10.30
N GLY A 92 -4.10 -0.20 -9.43
CA GLY A 92 -4.79 -0.30 -8.15
C GLY A 92 -4.64 0.95 -7.28
N TYR A 93 -3.42 1.51 -7.19
CA TYR A 93 -3.22 2.77 -6.48
C TYR A 93 -3.88 3.98 -7.14
N MET A 94 -3.94 4.04 -8.47
CA MET A 94 -4.68 5.10 -9.18
C MET A 94 -6.17 5.04 -8.83
N MET A 95 -6.76 3.84 -8.82
CA MET A 95 -8.15 3.65 -8.37
C MET A 95 -8.36 4.07 -6.91
N LEU A 96 -7.40 3.81 -6.03
CA LEU A 96 -7.47 4.20 -4.63
C LEU A 96 -7.36 5.72 -4.44
N LEU A 97 -6.55 6.42 -5.25
CA LEU A 97 -6.48 7.89 -5.25
C LEU A 97 -7.84 8.51 -5.56
N ASP A 98 -8.53 7.98 -6.59
CA ASP A 98 -9.88 8.44 -6.96
C ASP A 98 -10.93 8.10 -5.91
N ARG A 99 -10.80 6.92 -5.28
CA ARG A 99 -11.74 6.44 -4.27
C ARG A 99 -11.59 7.13 -2.91
N PHE A 100 -10.36 7.50 -2.54
CA PHE A 100 -10.05 8.09 -1.23
C PHE A 100 -9.30 9.44 -1.37
N PRO A 101 -9.83 10.42 -2.12
CA PRO A 101 -9.10 11.63 -2.50
C PRO A 101 -8.79 12.54 -1.31
N ASN A 102 -9.55 12.39 -0.21
CA ASN A 102 -9.36 13.16 1.02
C ASN A 102 -8.27 12.58 1.94
N ARG A 103 -7.87 11.31 1.72
CA ARG A 103 -6.93 10.59 2.60
C ARG A 103 -5.62 10.24 1.89
N ILE A 104 -5.68 9.89 0.61
CA ILE A 104 -4.50 9.49 -0.17
C ILE A 104 -4.06 10.64 -1.05
N LYS A 105 -2.76 11.00 -0.98
CA LYS A 105 -2.13 12.05 -1.76
C LYS A 105 -0.94 11.49 -2.51
N LYS A 106 -0.81 11.88 -3.78
CA LYS A 106 0.33 11.57 -4.63
C LYS A 106 1.45 12.60 -4.41
#